data_AF-A0A8J2LRJ5-F1
#
_entry.id   AF-A0A8J2LRJ5-F1
#
_cell.length_a   1.000
_cell.length_b   1.000
_cell.length_c   1.000
_cell.angle_alpha   90.00
_cell.angle_beta   90.00
_cell.angle_gamma   90.00
#
_symmetry.space_group_name_H-M   'P 1'
#
loop_
_entity.id
_entity.type
_entity.pdbx_description
1 polymer ?
#
loop_
_entity_poly.entity_id
_entity_poly.type
_entity_poly.pdbx_seq_one_letter_code
_entity_poly.pdbx_strand_id
1 'polypeptide(L)'
;MVVLRIDSKDGTPLGMINWFAVHPTSMNNTNQLVSGDNKGYASQLFEKEMNPNDRMGTGKFVAAFASSNLGDVSPNIKGPKCIDTGEECDYNHSTCNNFTQNCIAFGPGDNMKASTGIVARRQYEAAKEIFHDETTRVNVHGSIKYTHQYINMTNQQVTITENGQPKIVTTCPGALGFSFAAGTTDGPGAFDFTQGDTNGNPFWSLIRDMLRAPSQQQLSCQHPKPILLDVGETHFPYDWVPAIVETQMIKIGNVYLIGFPGELTTMSGRRMRNAVKKIADEIGPESDSIAIVAGLTNVYTHYVATFEEYQMQRYEAASTLYGPHTLSAYIQQYSLLTRALITNSAVEDGPNPPLLIKGQISFNPPIVMDMPPFLRKMGECIREPYPLAYPGDTIKVTFIAGHPRNNPLRGGTFFLVERKPEESSTVSQGGGKYAKWETVATDADWSTEFRWVRPVPLLPNSEIDFTWEIPEDLQKFGTYRIRHFGYYKPLLRDPLPYTGSTIEFEVRPMTTVAAVLYRRPALPVKNQKIRTIGDFWNALSGNSWPERDLKADRRQSVFGSSAFMR
;
A
#
# COMPACT_ATOMS: atom_id res chain seq x y z
N MET A 1 -13.19 9.93 12.24
CA MET A 1 -11.93 10.53 11.80
C MET A 1 -11.53 11.57 12.84
N VAL A 2 -10.25 11.72 13.16
CA VAL A 2 -9.73 12.75 14.09
C VAL A 2 -8.58 13.49 13.40
N VAL A 3 -8.57 14.82 13.45
CA VAL A 3 -7.52 15.67 12.87
C VAL A 3 -6.86 16.47 13.97
N LEU A 4 -5.54 16.33 14.10
CA LEU A 4 -4.70 17.23 14.89
C LEU A 4 -4.09 18.26 13.94
N ARG A 5 -4.55 19.51 14.07
CA ARG A 5 -4.00 20.66 13.33
C ARG A 5 -2.87 21.30 14.13
N ILE A 6 -1.80 21.67 13.44
CA ILE A 6 -0.62 22.32 14.03
C ILE A 6 -0.47 23.68 13.35
N ASP A 7 -0.58 24.75 14.14
CA ASP A 7 -0.41 26.13 13.68
C ASP A 7 0.86 26.76 14.30
N SER A 8 1.46 27.72 13.61
CA SER A 8 2.48 28.60 14.19
C SER A 8 1.85 29.65 15.11
N LYS A 9 2.70 30.38 15.84
CA LYS A 9 2.27 31.43 16.78
C LYS A 9 1.41 32.53 16.15
N ASP A 10 1.55 32.77 14.85
CA ASP A 10 0.79 33.75 14.08
C ASP A 10 -0.51 33.16 13.47
N GLY A 11 -0.82 31.89 13.75
CA GLY A 11 -2.01 31.21 13.23
C GLY A 11 -1.83 30.59 11.84
N THR A 12 -0.64 30.66 11.24
CA THR A 12 -0.36 30.00 9.95
C THR A 12 -0.34 28.48 10.14
N PRO A 13 -1.09 27.70 9.35
CA PRO A 13 -1.02 26.24 9.46
C PRO A 13 0.34 25.70 9.02
N LEU A 14 0.94 24.85 9.87
CA LEU A 14 2.22 24.18 9.61
C LEU A 14 2.03 22.72 9.18
N GLY A 15 0.94 22.08 9.59
CA GLY A 15 0.67 20.71 9.21
C GLY A 15 -0.55 20.12 9.90
N MET A 16 -0.86 18.88 9.55
CA MET A 16 -1.92 18.12 10.21
C MET A 16 -1.62 16.63 10.25
N ILE A 17 -2.14 15.96 11.27
CA ILE A 17 -2.18 14.49 11.34
C ILE A 17 -3.63 14.05 11.42
N ASN A 18 -4.01 13.17 10.52
CA ASN A 18 -5.32 12.56 10.44
C ASN A 18 -5.26 11.11 10.91
N TRP A 19 -6.15 10.70 11.81
CA TRP A 19 -6.36 9.29 12.15
C TRP A 19 -7.75 8.82 11.68
N PHE A 20 -7.74 7.82 10.79
CA PHE A 20 -8.94 7.18 10.29
C PHE A 20 -8.68 5.70 9.98
N ALA A 21 -9.57 4.83 10.42
CA ALA A 21 -9.43 3.37 10.24
C ALA A 21 -9.93 2.96 8.85
N VAL A 22 -9.00 2.63 7.96
CA VAL A 22 -9.23 1.99 6.66
C VAL A 22 -7.90 1.42 6.16
N HIS A 23 -7.90 0.23 5.59
CA HIS A 23 -6.70 -0.36 4.99
C HIS A 23 -6.23 0.44 3.75
N PRO A 24 -4.91 0.62 3.58
CA PRO A 24 -4.31 1.10 2.34
C PRO A 24 -4.16 -0.07 1.33
N THR A 25 -5.28 -0.68 0.94
CA THR A 25 -5.37 -1.85 0.03
C THR A 25 -6.24 -1.57 -1.20
N SER A 26 -6.36 -0.30 -1.62
CA SER A 26 -7.07 0.03 -2.87
C SER A 26 -6.29 -0.40 -4.11
N MET A 27 -4.97 -0.30 -4.06
CA MET A 27 -4.04 -0.94 -4.99
C MET A 27 -3.89 -2.41 -4.57
N ASN A 28 -4.51 -3.32 -5.33
CA ASN A 28 -4.54 -4.74 -4.99
C ASN A 28 -3.19 -5.46 -5.25
N ASN A 29 -3.13 -6.75 -4.94
CA ASN A 29 -1.94 -7.59 -5.08
C ASN A 29 -1.43 -7.80 -6.52
N THR A 30 -2.14 -7.33 -7.56
CA THR A 30 -1.66 -7.35 -8.95
C THR A 30 -0.87 -6.10 -9.32
N ASN A 31 -0.89 -5.07 -8.47
CA ASN A 31 -0.10 -3.86 -8.63
C ASN A 31 1.42 -4.16 -8.57
N GLN A 32 2.18 -3.46 -9.41
CA GLN A 32 3.64 -3.55 -9.47
C GLN A 32 4.33 -2.18 -9.34
N LEU A 33 3.56 -1.13 -9.05
CA LEU A 33 4.04 0.24 -8.88
C LEU A 33 4.13 0.57 -7.39
N VAL A 34 5.22 1.20 -6.97
CA VAL A 34 5.32 1.72 -5.60
C VAL A 34 4.29 2.83 -5.42
N SER A 35 3.47 2.75 -4.38
CA SER A 35 2.39 3.70 -4.12
C SER A 35 2.17 3.86 -2.62
N GLY A 36 1.77 5.06 -2.20
CA GLY A 36 1.27 5.31 -0.85
C GLY A 36 -0.20 4.92 -0.65
N ASP A 37 -0.82 4.32 -1.67
CA ASP A 37 -2.23 3.92 -1.69
C ASP A 37 -3.18 5.09 -1.36
N ASN A 38 -4.37 4.79 -0.83
CA ASN A 38 -5.43 5.77 -0.61
C ASN A 38 -5.06 6.81 0.46
N LYS A 39 -4.31 6.44 1.50
CA LYS A 39 -3.83 7.35 2.55
C LYS A 39 -2.70 8.26 2.05
N GLY A 40 -1.75 7.70 1.29
CA GLY A 40 -0.68 8.46 0.68
C GLY A 40 -1.23 9.47 -0.32
N TYR A 41 -2.17 9.07 -1.18
CA TYR A 41 -2.77 10.02 -2.12
C TYR A 41 -3.66 11.07 -1.42
N ALA A 42 -4.35 10.73 -0.33
CA ALA A 42 -5.06 11.73 0.47
C ALA A 42 -4.11 12.77 1.08
N SER A 43 -2.95 12.33 1.55
CA SER A 43 -1.86 13.20 2.04
C SER A 43 -1.39 14.15 0.93
N GLN A 44 -1.13 13.61 -0.26
CA GLN A 44 -0.71 14.38 -1.44
C GLN A 44 -1.73 15.42 -1.86
N LEU A 45 -3.03 15.10 -1.87
CA LEU A 45 -4.09 16.06 -2.18
C LEU A 45 -4.11 17.24 -1.21
N PHE A 46 -3.97 16.96 0.09
CA PHE A 46 -3.95 18.00 1.13
C PHE A 46 -2.68 18.87 1.01
N GLU A 47 -1.51 18.25 0.86
CA GLU A 47 -0.24 18.98 0.70
C GLU A 47 -0.23 19.82 -0.57
N LYS A 48 -0.83 19.35 -1.67
CA LYS A 48 -0.93 20.11 -2.92
C LYS A 48 -1.77 21.36 -2.75
N GLU A 49 -2.88 21.29 -2.02
CA GLU A 49 -3.70 22.47 -1.74
C GLU A 49 -2.97 23.48 -0.85
N MET A 50 -2.29 23.00 0.19
CA MET A 50 -1.62 23.88 1.17
C MET A 50 -0.29 24.44 0.66
N ASN A 51 0.35 23.76 -0.32
CA ASN A 51 1.59 24.17 -0.96
C ASN A 51 1.42 24.31 -2.50
N PRO A 52 0.56 25.23 -3.01
CA PRO A 52 0.11 25.24 -4.41
C PRO A 52 1.23 25.49 -5.43
N ASN A 53 2.30 26.16 -5.03
CA ASN A 53 3.44 26.50 -5.88
C ASN A 53 4.62 25.53 -5.73
N ASP A 54 4.57 24.62 -4.77
CA ASP A 54 5.63 23.65 -4.53
C ASP A 54 5.38 22.36 -5.33
N ARG A 55 6.45 21.59 -5.53
CA ARG A 55 6.37 20.27 -6.15
C ARG A 55 5.86 19.26 -5.14
N MET A 56 5.24 18.18 -5.62
CA MET A 56 4.86 17.09 -4.74
C MET A 56 6.08 16.54 -3.98
N GLY A 57 5.88 16.26 -2.68
CA GLY A 57 6.97 15.86 -1.77
C GLY A 57 7.88 17.02 -1.33
N THR A 58 7.55 18.26 -1.66
CA THR A 58 8.22 19.49 -1.18
C THR A 58 7.20 20.46 -0.58
N GLY A 59 7.67 21.55 0.00
CA GLY A 59 6.83 22.55 0.66
C GLY A 59 6.96 22.53 2.17
N LYS A 60 6.30 23.49 2.84
CA LYS A 60 6.40 23.66 4.30
C LYS A 60 5.30 22.95 5.05
N PHE A 61 4.09 22.91 4.47
CA PHE A 61 2.96 22.23 5.09
C PHE A 61 3.08 20.72 4.90
N VAL A 62 2.92 19.96 5.98
CA VAL A 62 2.96 18.49 5.95
C VAL A 62 1.60 17.94 6.36
N ALA A 63 1.07 17.00 5.58
CA ALA A 63 -0.21 16.36 5.87
C ALA A 63 -0.02 14.84 5.99
N ALA A 64 -0.19 14.29 7.19
CA ALA A 64 -0.07 12.86 7.43
C ALA A 64 -1.43 12.19 7.63
N PHE A 65 -1.77 11.18 6.82
CA PHE A 65 -2.93 10.31 7.04
C PHE A 65 -2.49 9.01 7.70
N ALA A 66 -2.53 8.98 9.03
CA ALA A 66 -2.10 7.86 9.85
C ALA A 66 -3.10 6.69 9.88
N SER A 67 -2.55 5.52 10.18
CA SER A 67 -3.27 4.30 10.53
C SER A 67 -3.94 4.44 11.91
N SER A 68 -5.04 3.69 12.10
CA SER A 68 -5.69 3.52 13.39
C SER A 68 -6.03 2.04 13.60
N ASN A 69 -7.17 1.72 14.20
CA ASN A 69 -7.66 0.34 14.35
C ASN A 69 -8.34 -0.16 13.05
N LEU A 70 -7.54 -0.38 12.02
CA LEU A 70 -7.99 -0.70 10.66
C LEU A 70 -8.15 -2.20 10.36
N GLY A 71 -7.90 -3.09 11.32
CA GLY A 71 -7.67 -4.51 11.07
C GLY A 71 -8.80 -5.27 10.34
N ASP A 72 -10.04 -4.80 10.43
CA ASP A 72 -11.22 -5.40 9.76
C ASP A 72 -11.92 -4.40 8.82
N VAL A 73 -11.22 -3.35 8.37
CA VAL A 73 -11.79 -2.26 7.58
C VAL A 73 -11.18 -2.18 6.18
N SER A 74 -11.93 -2.60 5.17
CA SER A 74 -11.54 -2.57 3.76
C SER A 74 -11.95 -1.24 3.07
N PRO A 75 -11.13 -0.70 2.14
CA PRO A 75 -11.52 0.40 1.26
C PRO A 75 -12.38 -0.04 0.06
N ASN A 76 -12.56 -1.36 -0.15
CA ASN A 76 -13.22 -1.94 -1.32
C ASN A 76 -14.74 -2.02 -1.13
N ILE A 77 -15.37 -0.85 -1.15
CA ILE A 77 -16.76 -0.64 -0.72
C ILE A 77 -17.85 -1.21 -1.64
N LYS A 78 -17.53 -1.75 -2.82
CA LYS A 78 -18.52 -2.49 -3.63
C LYS A 78 -18.77 -3.90 -3.08
N GLY A 79 -18.04 -4.30 -2.05
CA GLY A 79 -18.21 -5.56 -1.34
C GLY A 79 -17.60 -6.75 -2.07
N PRO A 80 -17.51 -7.91 -1.39
CA PRO A 80 -16.93 -9.13 -1.91
C PRO A 80 -17.87 -9.85 -2.88
N LYS A 81 -17.35 -10.18 -4.06
CA LYS A 81 -18.08 -10.90 -5.12
C LYS A 81 -17.25 -12.00 -5.73
N CYS A 82 -17.95 -13.01 -6.24
CA CYS A 82 -17.36 -14.07 -7.03
C CYS A 82 -16.98 -13.55 -8.41
N ILE A 83 -15.70 -13.62 -8.76
CA ILE A 83 -15.18 -13.06 -10.03
C ILE A 83 -15.69 -13.80 -11.28
N ASP A 84 -16.13 -15.05 -11.11
CA ASP A 84 -16.63 -15.92 -12.17
C ASP A 84 -18.14 -15.76 -12.40
N THR A 85 -18.95 -15.63 -11.34
CA THR A 85 -20.42 -15.53 -11.44
C THR A 85 -20.95 -14.11 -11.25
N GLY A 86 -20.22 -13.23 -10.56
CA GLY A 86 -20.68 -11.90 -10.14
C GLY A 86 -21.60 -11.89 -8.92
N GLU A 87 -21.88 -13.05 -8.33
CA GLU A 87 -22.70 -13.20 -7.12
C GLU A 87 -21.95 -12.77 -5.85
N GLU A 88 -22.67 -12.59 -4.75
CA GLU A 88 -22.06 -12.34 -3.45
C GLU A 88 -21.29 -13.58 -2.97
N CYS A 89 -20.13 -13.36 -2.34
CA CYS A 89 -19.41 -14.46 -1.73
C CYS A 89 -20.14 -15.06 -0.53
N ASP A 90 -19.78 -16.29 -0.15
CA ASP A 90 -20.12 -16.79 1.18
C ASP A 90 -19.53 -15.86 2.25
N TYR A 91 -20.40 -15.37 3.13
CA TYR A 91 -20.02 -14.37 4.12
C TYR A 91 -19.04 -14.92 5.15
N ASN A 92 -19.29 -16.13 5.67
CA ASN A 92 -18.56 -16.68 6.81
C ASN A 92 -17.14 -17.13 6.45
N HIS A 93 -16.94 -17.67 5.24
CA HIS A 93 -15.68 -18.24 4.80
C HIS A 93 -14.98 -17.40 3.71
N SER A 94 -15.68 -16.41 3.15
CA SER A 94 -15.19 -15.60 2.03
C SER A 94 -14.78 -16.45 0.84
N THR A 95 -15.67 -17.35 0.43
CA THR A 95 -15.44 -18.28 -0.66
C THR A 95 -16.48 -18.15 -1.77
N CYS A 96 -16.09 -18.61 -2.94
CA CYS A 96 -16.96 -18.89 -4.07
C CYS A 96 -16.66 -20.32 -4.51
N ASN A 97 -17.67 -21.19 -4.48
CA ASN A 97 -17.48 -22.64 -4.70
C ASN A 97 -16.39 -23.25 -3.79
N ASN A 98 -16.33 -22.82 -2.52
CA ASN A 98 -15.32 -23.20 -1.52
C ASN A 98 -13.88 -22.70 -1.78
N PHE A 99 -13.66 -21.81 -2.76
CA PHE A 99 -12.36 -21.22 -3.05
C PHE A 99 -12.33 -19.73 -2.69
N THR A 100 -11.30 -19.30 -1.96
CA THR A 100 -11.10 -17.90 -1.56
C THR A 100 -10.61 -17.03 -2.71
N GLN A 101 -9.85 -17.62 -3.65
CA GLN A 101 -9.24 -16.96 -4.81
C GLN A 101 -10.27 -16.27 -5.71
N ASN A 102 -11.48 -16.81 -5.76
CA ASN A 102 -12.56 -16.27 -6.57
C ASN A 102 -13.39 -15.21 -5.83
N CYS A 103 -13.24 -15.07 -4.51
CA CYS A 103 -13.97 -14.09 -3.71
C CYS A 103 -13.14 -12.82 -3.49
N ILE A 104 -13.47 -11.75 -4.21
CA ILE A 104 -12.69 -10.50 -4.17
C ILE A 104 -13.62 -9.31 -3.89
N ALA A 105 -13.20 -8.42 -2.99
CA ALA A 105 -13.85 -7.14 -2.75
C ALA A 105 -13.40 -6.09 -3.77
N PHE A 106 -14.36 -5.34 -4.32
CA PHE A 106 -14.08 -4.36 -5.37
C PHE A 106 -14.11 -2.91 -4.86
N GLY A 107 -13.15 -2.12 -5.31
CA GLY A 107 -13.10 -0.68 -5.10
C GLY A 107 -14.19 0.08 -5.86
N PRO A 108 -14.45 1.35 -5.49
CA PRO A 108 -15.51 2.15 -6.10
C PRO A 108 -15.26 2.55 -7.56
N GLY A 109 -14.01 2.56 -8.02
CA GLY A 109 -13.64 2.96 -9.38
C GLY A 109 -13.72 1.81 -10.39
N ASP A 110 -13.39 2.13 -11.65
CA ASP A 110 -13.34 1.16 -12.76
C ASP A 110 -12.05 0.32 -12.76
N ASN A 111 -11.01 0.80 -12.08
CA ASN A 111 -9.75 0.10 -11.86
C ASN A 111 -9.17 0.47 -10.48
N MET A 112 -8.05 -0.14 -10.11
CA MET A 112 -7.42 0.08 -8.81
C MET A 112 -6.96 1.55 -8.62
N LYS A 113 -6.36 2.19 -9.64
CA LYS A 113 -5.91 3.59 -9.56
C LYS A 113 -7.10 4.53 -9.34
N ALA A 114 -8.18 4.35 -10.09
CA ALA A 114 -9.41 5.12 -9.94
C ALA A 114 -10.05 4.88 -8.56
N SER A 115 -10.08 3.63 -8.09
CA SER A 115 -10.58 3.28 -6.76
C SER A 115 -9.77 3.97 -5.66
N THR A 116 -8.44 3.89 -5.73
CA THR A 116 -7.53 4.59 -4.83
C THR A 116 -7.79 6.09 -4.85
N GLY A 117 -7.96 6.69 -6.03
CA GLY A 117 -8.28 8.10 -6.20
C GLY A 117 -9.58 8.53 -5.52
N ILE A 118 -10.65 7.74 -5.67
CA ILE A 118 -11.95 8.02 -5.05
C ILE A 118 -11.87 7.89 -3.53
N VAL A 119 -11.26 6.82 -3.01
CA VAL A 119 -11.14 6.59 -1.56
C VAL A 119 -10.24 7.63 -0.91
N ALA A 120 -9.14 8.00 -1.54
CA ALA A 120 -8.24 9.07 -1.10
C ALA A 120 -8.97 10.42 -1.02
N ARG A 121 -9.70 10.79 -2.09
CA ARG A 121 -10.42 12.06 -2.15
C ARG A 121 -11.46 12.18 -1.03
N ARG A 122 -12.21 11.10 -0.74
CA ARG A 122 -13.16 11.08 0.37
C ARG A 122 -12.49 11.29 1.73
N GLN A 123 -11.31 10.70 1.95
CA GLN A 123 -10.55 10.93 3.18
C GLN A 123 -10.05 12.38 3.27
N TYR A 124 -9.51 12.91 2.18
CA TYR A 124 -9.02 14.29 2.09
C TYR A 124 -10.14 15.31 2.31
N GLU A 125 -11.28 15.18 1.63
CA GLU A 125 -12.42 16.11 1.75
C GLU A 125 -12.95 16.16 3.18
N ALA A 126 -13.14 15.00 3.82
CA ALA A 126 -13.57 14.92 5.21
C ALA A 126 -12.53 15.51 6.18
N ALA A 127 -11.24 15.24 5.96
CA ALA A 127 -10.17 15.79 6.79
C ALA A 127 -10.09 17.32 6.65
N LYS A 128 -10.26 17.83 5.43
CA LYS A 128 -10.27 19.27 5.12
C LYS A 128 -11.45 19.96 5.79
N GLU A 129 -12.63 19.38 5.73
CA GLU A 129 -13.82 19.91 6.41
C GLU A 129 -13.56 20.06 7.91
N ILE A 130 -13.08 18.99 8.58
CA ILE A 130 -12.74 19.01 10.01
C ILE A 130 -11.62 20.03 10.32
N PHE A 131 -10.63 20.15 9.43
CA PHE A 131 -9.49 21.05 9.64
C PHE A 131 -9.89 22.54 9.62
N HIS A 132 -10.89 22.89 8.81
CA HIS A 132 -11.41 24.25 8.70
C HIS A 132 -12.60 24.54 9.61
N ASP A 133 -13.29 23.52 10.10
CA ASP A 133 -14.41 23.67 11.02
C ASP A 133 -13.94 24.18 12.40
N GLU A 134 -14.37 25.39 12.76
CA GLU A 134 -14.06 25.99 14.06
C GLU A 134 -15.04 25.58 15.15
N THR A 135 -16.21 25.03 14.79
CA THR A 135 -17.27 24.68 15.74
C THR A 135 -17.00 23.37 16.47
N THR A 136 -16.25 22.45 15.83
CA THR A 136 -15.83 21.17 16.41
C THR A 136 -14.40 21.20 16.96
N ARG A 137 -13.72 22.36 16.88
CA ARG A 137 -12.33 22.52 17.32
C ARG A 137 -12.22 22.44 18.84
N VAL A 138 -11.44 21.47 19.31
CA VAL A 138 -11.05 21.34 20.73
C VAL A 138 -9.61 21.80 20.89
N ASN A 139 -9.35 22.67 21.86
CA ASN A 139 -8.00 23.16 22.14
C ASN A 139 -7.16 22.07 22.80
N VAL A 140 -6.01 21.77 22.21
CA VAL A 140 -4.99 20.93 22.86
C VAL A 140 -4.26 21.74 23.91
N HIS A 141 -4.34 21.32 25.16
CA HIS A 141 -3.79 22.07 26.29
C HIS A 141 -3.23 21.13 27.37
N GLY A 142 -2.21 21.58 28.09
CA GLY A 142 -1.54 20.80 29.14
C GLY A 142 -0.12 20.38 28.76
N SER A 143 0.43 19.43 29.51
CA SER A 143 1.82 18.99 29.36
C SER A 143 2.01 17.95 28.25
N ILE A 144 3.24 17.87 27.74
CA ILE A 144 3.68 16.78 26.87
C ILE A 144 4.45 15.77 27.72
N LYS A 145 4.04 14.50 27.67
CA LYS A 145 4.68 13.39 28.37
C LYS A 145 4.71 12.15 27.49
N TYR A 146 5.60 11.22 27.79
CA TYR A 146 5.58 9.90 27.18
C TYR A 146 5.92 8.85 28.23
N THR A 147 5.49 7.62 27.97
CA THR A 147 5.94 6.43 28.69
C THR A 147 6.07 5.28 27.70
N HIS A 148 6.99 4.38 27.98
CA HIS A 148 7.35 3.29 27.10
C HIS A 148 7.72 2.07 27.95
N GLN A 149 7.41 0.88 27.47
CA GLN A 149 7.86 -0.37 28.07
C GLN A 149 7.93 -1.47 27.01
N TYR A 150 9.00 -2.27 27.05
CA TYR A 150 9.04 -3.55 26.37
C TYR A 150 8.36 -4.62 27.22
N ILE A 151 7.53 -5.46 26.60
CA ILE A 151 6.87 -6.58 27.29
C ILE A 151 7.07 -7.88 26.53
N ASN A 152 7.22 -8.98 27.27
CA ASN A 152 7.24 -10.32 26.68
C ASN A 152 5.81 -10.84 26.50
N MET A 153 5.25 -10.75 25.29
CA MET A 153 3.86 -11.12 25.01
C MET A 153 3.59 -12.63 25.03
N THR A 154 4.61 -13.50 25.17
CA THR A 154 4.42 -14.95 25.07
C THR A 154 3.87 -15.62 26.31
N ASN A 155 3.83 -14.93 27.46
CA ASN A 155 3.39 -15.49 28.74
C ASN A 155 2.89 -14.43 29.74
N GLN A 156 2.12 -13.45 29.25
CA GLN A 156 1.54 -12.39 30.07
C GLN A 156 0.34 -12.90 30.87
N GLN A 157 0.36 -12.74 32.18
CA GLN A 157 -0.80 -12.99 33.03
C GLN A 157 -1.78 -11.81 32.96
N VAL A 158 -3.04 -12.11 32.69
CA VAL A 158 -4.09 -11.13 32.48
C VAL A 158 -5.25 -11.46 33.40
N THR A 159 -5.73 -10.46 34.14
CA THR A 159 -6.97 -10.62 34.93
C THR A 159 -8.16 -10.22 34.07
N ILE A 160 -9.04 -11.18 33.79
CA ILE A 160 -10.31 -10.96 33.09
C ILE A 160 -11.49 -11.15 34.04
N THR A 161 -12.67 -10.66 33.66
CA THR A 161 -13.92 -10.96 34.35
C THR A 161 -14.65 -12.06 33.59
N GLU A 162 -14.85 -13.21 34.23
CA GLU A 162 -15.63 -14.33 33.68
C GLU A 162 -16.75 -14.66 34.67
N ASN A 163 -18.00 -14.64 34.20
CA ASN A 163 -19.19 -14.86 35.05
C ASN A 163 -19.26 -13.95 36.30
N GLY A 164 -18.79 -12.70 36.17
CA GLY A 164 -18.75 -11.72 37.26
C GLY A 164 -17.62 -11.94 38.28
N GLN A 165 -16.75 -12.93 38.08
CA GLN A 165 -15.61 -13.22 38.96
C GLN A 165 -14.27 -12.93 38.25
N PRO A 166 -13.24 -12.49 39.00
CA PRO A 166 -11.91 -12.35 38.44
C PRO A 166 -11.32 -13.73 38.12
N LYS A 167 -10.78 -13.87 36.92
CA LYS A 167 -10.07 -15.06 36.45
C LYS A 167 -8.74 -14.65 35.85
N ILE A 168 -7.68 -15.33 36.23
CA ILE A 168 -6.36 -15.13 35.63
C ILE A 168 -6.26 -16.05 34.42
N VAL A 169 -5.95 -15.46 33.27
CA VAL A 169 -5.65 -16.14 32.01
C VAL A 169 -4.27 -15.71 31.54
N THR A 170 -3.72 -16.40 30.56
CA THR A 170 -2.36 -16.14 30.06
C THR A 170 -2.36 -16.01 28.55
N THR A 171 -1.51 -15.14 28.00
CA THR A 171 -1.20 -15.15 26.57
C THR A 171 -0.38 -16.36 26.18
N CYS A 172 -0.26 -16.61 24.88
CA CYS A 172 0.44 -17.76 24.32
C CYS A 172 1.71 -17.35 23.59
N PRO A 173 2.68 -18.25 23.40
CA PRO A 173 3.67 -18.10 22.33
C PRO A 173 2.95 -17.90 20.99
N GLY A 174 3.56 -17.11 20.10
CA GLY A 174 2.93 -16.72 18.83
C GLY A 174 2.57 -17.91 17.94
N ALA A 175 1.36 -17.92 17.38
CA ALA A 175 0.96 -18.90 16.38
C ALA A 175 -0.01 -18.31 15.35
N LEU A 176 0.12 -18.74 14.10
CA LEU A 176 -0.79 -18.37 13.00
C LEU A 176 -1.72 -19.54 12.69
N GLY A 177 -3.02 -19.25 12.59
CA GLY A 177 -4.06 -20.25 12.31
C GLY A 177 -4.19 -20.60 10.83
N PHE A 178 -4.98 -21.61 10.50
CA PHE A 178 -5.25 -21.99 9.09
C PHE A 178 -5.78 -20.82 8.25
N SER A 179 -6.72 -20.05 8.78
CA SER A 179 -7.30 -18.90 8.07
C SER A 179 -6.31 -17.76 7.80
N PHE A 180 -5.10 -17.77 8.38
CA PHE A 180 -4.03 -16.84 7.96
C PHE A 180 -3.67 -17.06 6.48
N ALA A 181 -3.58 -18.32 6.04
CA ALA A 181 -3.23 -18.64 4.65
C ALA A 181 -4.40 -18.44 3.67
N ALA A 182 -5.61 -18.21 4.18
CA ALA A 182 -6.80 -17.90 3.37
C ALA A 182 -6.81 -16.45 2.85
N GLY A 183 -5.98 -15.56 3.42
CA GLY A 183 -6.00 -14.14 3.10
C GLY A 183 -7.35 -13.48 3.41
N THR A 184 -7.60 -12.34 2.76
CA THR A 184 -8.87 -11.60 2.89
C THR A 184 -9.52 -11.38 1.53
N THR A 185 -10.70 -10.78 1.50
CA THR A 185 -11.34 -10.38 0.24
C THR A 185 -10.60 -9.24 -0.46
N ASP A 186 -9.71 -8.51 0.22
CA ASP A 186 -8.83 -7.49 -0.37
C ASP A 186 -7.57 -8.09 -1.01
N GLY A 187 -7.27 -9.34 -0.69
CA GLY A 187 -6.08 -10.06 -1.14
C GLY A 187 -6.23 -11.53 -0.74
N PRO A 188 -6.89 -12.35 -1.57
CA PRO A 188 -7.17 -13.72 -1.20
C PRO A 188 -5.88 -14.54 -1.14
N GLY A 189 -5.91 -15.55 -0.29
CA GLY A 189 -4.86 -16.54 -0.15
C GLY A 189 -4.83 -17.53 -1.32
N ALA A 190 -4.21 -18.68 -1.08
CA ALA A 190 -4.05 -19.72 -2.09
C ALA A 190 -4.53 -21.08 -1.57
N PHE A 191 -4.49 -22.09 -2.45
CA PHE A 191 -4.88 -23.48 -2.16
C PHE A 191 -6.31 -23.63 -1.62
N ASP A 192 -6.54 -24.60 -0.73
CA ASP A 192 -7.82 -24.96 -0.12
C ASP A 192 -8.07 -24.25 1.22
N PHE A 193 -7.28 -23.22 1.56
CA PHE A 193 -7.49 -22.45 2.78
C PHE A 193 -8.73 -21.55 2.64
N THR A 194 -9.57 -21.58 3.68
CA THR A 194 -10.78 -20.76 3.81
C THR A 194 -10.75 -19.99 5.13
N GLN A 195 -11.47 -18.87 5.21
CA GLN A 195 -11.61 -18.17 6.49
C GLN A 195 -12.61 -18.90 7.38
N GLY A 196 -12.51 -18.71 8.69
CA GLY A 196 -13.42 -19.31 9.66
C GLY A 196 -13.08 -20.75 10.03
N ASP A 197 -11.90 -21.25 9.65
CA ASP A 197 -11.50 -22.61 9.97
C ASP A 197 -11.13 -22.77 11.45
N THR A 198 -11.89 -23.61 12.16
CA THR A 198 -11.65 -23.99 13.56
C THR A 198 -11.15 -25.44 13.72
N ASN A 199 -11.02 -26.19 12.63
CA ASN A 199 -10.71 -27.63 12.67
C ASN A 199 -9.33 -27.95 12.08
N GLY A 200 -8.91 -27.20 11.06
CA GLY A 200 -7.71 -27.45 10.27
C GLY A 200 -7.85 -28.60 9.27
N ASN A 201 -6.89 -28.70 8.34
CA ASN A 201 -6.79 -29.78 7.35
C ASN A 201 -5.65 -30.76 7.73
N PRO A 202 -5.89 -32.08 7.77
CA PRO A 202 -4.87 -33.10 8.04
C PRO A 202 -3.64 -33.04 7.14
N PHE A 203 -3.80 -32.73 5.84
CA PHE A 203 -2.69 -32.64 4.89
C PHE A 203 -1.71 -31.52 5.27
N TRP A 204 -2.22 -30.32 5.52
CA TRP A 204 -1.39 -29.19 5.93
C TRP A 204 -0.85 -29.33 7.35
N SER A 205 -1.56 -30.06 8.21
CA SER A 205 -1.05 -30.40 9.55
C SER A 205 0.19 -31.29 9.46
N LEU A 206 0.22 -32.26 8.54
CA LEU A 206 1.40 -33.07 8.27
C LEU A 206 2.58 -32.22 7.75
N ILE A 207 2.32 -31.32 6.80
CA ILE A 207 3.36 -30.42 6.26
C ILE A 207 3.92 -29.48 7.34
N ARG A 208 3.05 -28.93 8.19
CA ARG A 208 3.46 -28.17 9.38
C ARG A 208 4.34 -29.01 10.29
N ASP A 209 3.94 -30.23 10.61
CA ASP A 209 4.66 -31.08 11.56
C ASP A 209 6.06 -31.50 11.06
N MET A 210 6.27 -31.52 9.73
CA MET A 210 7.61 -31.66 9.14
C MET A 210 8.52 -30.46 9.38
N LEU A 211 7.96 -29.25 9.54
CA LEU A 211 8.71 -28.05 9.90
C LEU A 211 8.88 -27.96 11.42
N ARG A 212 7.76 -27.95 12.15
CA ARG A 212 7.69 -27.96 13.61
C ARG A 212 6.26 -28.32 14.07
N ALA A 213 6.13 -29.38 14.85
CA ALA A 213 4.86 -29.76 15.47
C ALA A 213 4.59 -28.94 16.74
N PRO A 214 3.40 -28.32 16.90
CA PRO A 214 3.06 -27.54 18.07
C PRO A 214 2.88 -28.43 19.31
N SER A 215 3.28 -27.93 20.48
CA SER A 215 3.10 -28.63 21.75
C SER A 215 1.61 -28.71 22.15
N GLN A 216 1.23 -29.68 23.00
CA GLN A 216 -0.15 -29.75 23.53
C GLN A 216 -0.53 -28.51 24.35
N GLN A 217 0.45 -27.89 25.00
CA GLN A 217 0.26 -26.62 25.71
C GLN A 217 -0.04 -25.48 24.73
N GLN A 218 0.70 -25.40 23.61
CA GLN A 218 0.47 -24.43 22.54
C GLN A 218 -0.95 -24.57 21.96
N LEU A 219 -1.35 -25.80 21.63
CA LEU A 219 -2.69 -26.10 21.09
C LEU A 219 -3.80 -25.69 22.08
N SER A 220 -3.64 -26.04 23.35
CA SER A 220 -4.62 -25.71 24.40
C SER A 220 -4.71 -24.20 24.64
N CYS A 221 -3.58 -23.49 24.62
CA CYS A 221 -3.53 -22.05 24.82
C CYS A 221 -4.17 -21.27 23.66
N GLN A 222 -3.90 -21.70 22.42
CA GLN A 222 -4.37 -21.03 21.21
C GLN A 222 -5.82 -21.36 20.86
N HIS A 223 -6.42 -22.39 21.45
CA HIS A 223 -7.78 -22.84 21.18
C HIS A 223 -8.80 -21.66 21.15
N PRO A 224 -9.72 -21.60 20.18
CA PRO A 224 -10.05 -22.61 19.15
C PRO A 224 -9.22 -22.52 17.85
N LYS A 225 -8.14 -21.75 17.82
CA LYS A 225 -7.31 -21.62 16.61
C LYS A 225 -6.65 -22.95 16.24
N PRO A 226 -6.94 -23.52 15.05
CA PRO A 226 -6.13 -24.61 14.52
C PRO A 226 -4.81 -24.02 14.04
N ILE A 227 -3.70 -24.40 14.67
CA ILE A 227 -2.38 -23.83 14.36
C ILE A 227 -1.89 -24.34 13.00
N LEU A 228 -1.64 -23.44 12.06
CA LEU A 228 -0.97 -23.73 10.79
C LEU A 228 0.54 -23.53 10.90
N LEU A 229 1.00 -22.45 11.54
CA LEU A 229 2.42 -22.15 11.74
C LEU A 229 2.72 -21.87 13.20
N ASP A 230 3.61 -22.67 13.79
CA ASP A 230 4.04 -22.57 15.18
C ASP A 230 5.22 -21.58 15.35
N VAL A 231 4.99 -20.33 14.95
CA VAL A 231 6.04 -19.34 14.73
C VAL A 231 6.74 -18.83 16.00
N GLY A 232 6.04 -18.82 17.13
CA GLY A 232 6.54 -18.32 18.41
C GLY A 232 7.44 -19.30 19.16
N GLU A 233 7.43 -20.57 18.77
CA GLU A 233 8.41 -21.56 19.24
C GLU A 233 9.46 -21.89 18.16
N THR A 234 9.42 -21.22 17.00
CA THR A 234 10.39 -21.44 15.90
C THR A 234 11.52 -20.40 15.95
N HIS A 235 12.74 -20.87 16.25
CA HIS A 235 13.92 -20.03 16.52
C HIS A 235 15.05 -20.14 15.48
N PHE A 236 14.93 -21.01 14.48
CA PHE A 236 15.94 -21.20 13.43
C PHE A 236 15.45 -20.65 12.09
N PRO A 237 16.27 -19.88 11.35
CA PRO A 237 17.62 -19.40 11.70
C PRO A 237 17.65 -18.25 12.74
N TYR A 238 16.50 -17.69 13.07
CA TYR A 238 16.24 -16.68 14.11
C TYR A 238 14.76 -16.78 14.51
N ASP A 239 14.30 -15.98 15.48
CA ASP A 239 12.87 -15.91 15.86
C ASP A 239 12.00 -15.44 14.69
N TRP A 240 10.91 -16.16 14.39
CA TRP A 240 10.04 -15.85 13.23
C TRP A 240 9.04 -14.74 13.53
N VAL A 241 8.69 -14.54 14.80
CA VAL A 241 7.85 -13.45 15.29
C VAL A 241 8.43 -12.88 16.59
N PRO A 242 8.20 -11.59 16.90
CA PRO A 242 8.69 -11.01 18.14
C PRO A 242 8.01 -11.62 19.36
N ALA A 243 8.81 -12.09 20.33
CA ALA A 243 8.34 -12.38 21.69
C ALA A 243 8.25 -11.08 22.51
N ILE A 244 9.25 -10.22 22.35
CA ILE A 244 9.34 -8.91 23.01
C ILE A 244 8.72 -7.85 22.12
N VAL A 245 7.73 -7.14 22.64
CA VAL A 245 6.93 -6.15 21.93
C VAL A 245 7.05 -4.79 22.58
N GLU A 246 7.09 -3.75 21.75
CA GLU A 246 7.16 -2.36 22.19
C GLU A 246 5.75 -1.80 22.47
N THR A 247 5.56 -1.21 23.66
CA THR A 247 4.31 -0.52 24.02
C THR A 247 4.62 0.91 24.43
N GLN A 248 3.92 1.88 23.83
CA GLN A 248 4.21 3.29 24.02
C GLN A 248 2.93 4.13 24.12
N MET A 249 2.93 5.06 25.07
CA MET A 249 1.90 6.08 25.20
C MET A 249 2.54 7.47 25.11
N ILE A 250 1.94 8.36 24.33
CA ILE A 250 2.33 9.77 24.26
C ILE A 250 1.12 10.63 24.65
N LYS A 251 1.31 11.54 25.60
CA LYS A 251 0.34 12.56 25.98
C LYS A 251 0.79 13.90 25.39
N ILE A 252 -0.08 14.55 24.63
CA ILE A 252 0.09 15.92 24.13
C ILE A 252 -1.09 16.72 24.66
N GLY A 253 -0.91 17.38 25.80
CA GLY A 253 -2.03 18.03 26.47
C GLY A 253 -3.11 17.02 26.88
N ASN A 254 -4.37 17.27 26.53
CA ASN A 254 -5.52 16.37 26.72
C ASN A 254 -5.61 15.23 25.67
N VAL A 255 -4.66 15.11 24.74
CA VAL A 255 -4.63 14.04 23.71
C VAL A 255 -3.70 12.90 24.15
N TYR A 256 -4.22 11.67 24.14
CA TYR A 256 -3.52 10.43 24.50
C TYR A 256 -3.38 9.54 23.26
N LEU A 257 -2.16 9.48 22.71
CA LEU A 257 -1.80 8.64 21.58
C LEU A 257 -1.34 7.27 22.07
N ILE A 258 -2.01 6.23 21.59
CA ILE A 258 -1.74 4.82 21.88
C ILE A 258 -0.93 4.27 20.70
N GLY A 259 0.39 4.21 20.84
CA GLY A 259 1.30 3.67 19.83
C GLY A 259 1.22 2.15 19.81
N PHE A 260 0.34 1.60 18.96
CA PHE A 260 -0.05 0.20 19.01
C PHE A 260 0.73 -0.68 17.99
N PRO A 261 1.39 -1.77 18.43
CA PRO A 261 2.30 -2.59 17.61
C PRO A 261 1.59 -3.67 16.77
N GLY A 262 0.54 -3.28 16.04
CA GLY A 262 -0.21 -4.22 15.20
C GLY A 262 -1.51 -3.63 14.66
N GLU A 263 -2.41 -4.51 14.25
CA GLU A 263 -3.67 -4.18 13.59
C GLU A 263 -4.88 -4.55 14.45
N LEU A 264 -5.36 -3.59 15.23
CA LEU A 264 -6.60 -3.75 15.99
C LEU A 264 -7.80 -3.79 15.04
N THR A 265 -8.69 -4.76 15.24
CA THR A 265 -10.05 -4.73 14.66
C THR A 265 -10.84 -3.52 15.17
N THR A 266 -12.01 -3.29 14.57
CA THR A 266 -12.88 -2.18 14.90
C THR A 266 -13.24 -2.19 16.38
N MET A 267 -13.68 -3.33 16.91
CA MET A 267 -14.05 -3.41 18.33
C MET A 267 -12.85 -3.46 19.26
N SER A 268 -11.74 -4.10 18.88
CA SER A 268 -10.51 -4.07 19.67
C SER A 268 -10.02 -2.64 19.88
N GLY A 269 -10.01 -1.82 18.83
CA GLY A 269 -9.65 -0.40 18.92
C GLY A 269 -10.61 0.43 19.77
N ARG A 270 -11.91 0.17 19.69
CA ARG A 270 -12.92 0.84 20.55
C ARG A 270 -12.70 0.50 22.02
N ARG A 271 -12.51 -0.78 22.36
CA ARG A 271 -12.25 -1.23 23.74
C ARG A 271 -10.96 -0.60 24.28
N MET A 272 -9.90 -0.55 23.48
CA MET A 272 -8.63 0.08 23.83
C MET A 272 -8.78 1.58 24.13
N ARG A 273 -9.39 2.35 23.20
CA ARG A 273 -9.63 3.79 23.40
C ARG A 273 -10.47 4.06 24.64
N ASN A 274 -11.53 3.29 24.85
CA ASN A 274 -12.41 3.46 26.00
C ASN A 274 -11.69 3.19 27.32
N ALA A 275 -10.85 2.15 27.39
CA ALA A 275 -10.07 1.85 28.59
C ALA A 275 -9.09 2.99 28.94
N VAL A 276 -8.35 3.48 27.95
CA VAL A 276 -7.40 4.60 28.12
C VAL A 276 -8.13 5.88 28.46
N LYS A 277 -9.18 6.25 27.73
CA LYS A 277 -9.99 7.45 27.98
C LYS A 277 -10.60 7.41 29.38
N LYS A 278 -11.18 6.29 29.80
CA LYS A 278 -11.75 6.14 31.14
C LYS A 278 -10.72 6.45 32.23
N ILE A 279 -9.51 5.90 32.12
CA ILE A 279 -8.44 6.18 33.08
C ILE A 279 -8.03 7.65 33.02
N ALA A 280 -7.87 8.21 31.83
CA ALA A 280 -7.53 9.61 31.65
C ALA A 280 -8.57 10.55 32.27
N ASP A 281 -9.86 10.27 32.11
CA ASP A 281 -10.93 11.09 32.71
C ASP A 281 -11.05 10.87 34.23
N GLU A 282 -10.71 9.69 34.76
CA GLU A 282 -10.80 9.38 36.20
C GLU A 282 -9.68 9.98 37.04
N ILE A 283 -8.44 9.99 36.52
CA ILE A 283 -7.25 10.39 37.30
C ILE A 283 -6.41 11.48 36.62
N GLY A 284 -6.73 11.83 35.37
CA GLY A 284 -6.02 12.86 34.62
C GLY A 284 -6.39 14.26 35.10
N PRO A 285 -5.48 15.24 34.87
CA PRO A 285 -5.77 16.63 35.22
C PRO A 285 -6.74 17.31 34.23
N GLU A 286 -6.94 16.74 33.05
CA GLU A 286 -7.84 17.25 32.01
C GLU A 286 -9.17 16.48 32.00
N SER A 287 -10.30 17.19 31.89
CA SER A 287 -11.66 16.59 31.93
C SER A 287 -12.21 16.20 30.55
N ASP A 288 -11.49 16.55 29.47
CA ASP A 288 -11.89 16.40 28.07
C ASP A 288 -10.91 15.51 27.28
N SER A 289 -10.46 14.41 27.89
CA SER A 289 -9.41 13.56 27.32
C SER A 289 -9.81 12.92 25.98
N ILE A 290 -8.91 12.93 25.01
CA ILE A 290 -9.08 12.33 23.68
C ILE A 290 -8.09 11.17 23.53
N ALA A 291 -8.59 9.93 23.43
CA ALA A 291 -7.76 8.75 23.19
C ALA A 291 -7.76 8.37 21.71
N ILE A 292 -6.57 8.25 21.11
CA ILE A 292 -6.37 7.94 19.69
C ILE A 292 -5.48 6.71 19.57
N VAL A 293 -5.90 5.73 18.77
CA VAL A 293 -5.04 4.58 18.40
C VAL A 293 -4.23 4.96 17.17
N ALA A 294 -2.92 4.89 17.29
CA ALA A 294 -1.96 4.90 16.19
C ALA A 294 -1.50 3.45 15.94
N GLY A 295 -2.14 2.78 14.99
CA GLY A 295 -1.84 1.37 14.67
C GLY A 295 -0.54 1.23 13.87
N LEU A 296 0.01 0.02 13.81
CA LEU A 296 1.28 -0.29 13.13
C LEU A 296 2.48 0.56 13.61
N THR A 297 2.58 0.78 14.93
CA THR A 297 3.63 1.59 15.55
C THR A 297 4.77 0.72 16.10
N ASN A 298 6.02 1.13 15.89
CA ASN A 298 7.26 0.52 16.40
C ASN A 298 7.60 -0.89 15.87
N VAL A 299 6.81 -1.90 16.23
CA VAL A 299 7.01 -3.30 15.81
C VAL A 299 5.69 -3.91 15.32
N TYR A 300 5.75 -4.82 14.36
CA TYR A 300 4.56 -5.44 13.78
C TYR A 300 4.29 -6.81 14.41
N THR A 301 3.12 -6.98 15.01
CA THR A 301 2.68 -8.24 15.65
C THR A 301 1.39 -8.81 15.04
N HIS A 302 1.16 -8.55 13.75
CA HIS A 302 -0.06 -8.93 13.04
C HIS A 302 -1.32 -8.29 13.65
N TYR A 303 -2.42 -9.03 13.71
CA TYR A 303 -3.75 -8.55 14.05
C TYR A 303 -4.07 -8.76 15.53
N VAL A 304 -5.03 -8.00 16.03
CA VAL A 304 -5.58 -8.18 17.37
C VAL A 304 -7.09 -8.09 17.31
N ALA A 305 -7.72 -9.26 17.29
CA ALA A 305 -9.15 -9.46 17.44
C ALA A 305 -9.58 -9.41 18.91
N THR A 306 -10.85 -9.10 19.14
CA THR A 306 -11.48 -9.31 20.45
C THR A 306 -11.55 -10.81 20.76
N PHE A 307 -11.78 -11.18 22.02
CA PHE A 307 -11.96 -12.59 22.37
C PHE A 307 -13.08 -13.24 21.57
N GLU A 308 -14.16 -12.50 21.35
CA GLU A 308 -15.36 -12.94 20.64
C GLU A 308 -15.11 -13.11 19.14
N GLU A 309 -14.46 -12.12 18.51
CA GLU A 309 -14.02 -12.22 17.11
C GLU A 309 -13.00 -13.37 16.93
N TYR A 310 -12.12 -13.57 17.91
CA TYR A 310 -11.13 -14.65 17.90
C TYR A 310 -11.78 -16.03 17.79
N GLN A 311 -12.95 -16.25 18.40
CA GLN A 311 -13.65 -17.54 18.33
C GLN A 311 -14.07 -17.90 16.91
N MET A 312 -14.30 -16.90 16.05
CA MET A 312 -14.75 -17.11 14.68
C MET A 312 -13.63 -17.55 13.74
N GLN A 313 -12.35 -17.38 14.12
CA GLN A 313 -11.18 -17.80 13.34
C GLN A 313 -11.22 -17.38 11.84
N ARG A 314 -11.72 -16.18 11.55
CA ARG A 314 -11.45 -15.49 10.28
C ARG A 314 -9.99 -15.02 10.21
N TYR A 315 -9.59 -14.37 9.12
CA TYR A 315 -8.18 -14.00 8.88
C TYR A 315 -7.53 -13.26 10.05
N GLU A 316 -8.19 -12.23 10.60
CA GLU A 316 -7.67 -11.38 11.67
C GLU A 316 -7.54 -12.15 12.98
N ALA A 317 -8.50 -13.04 13.26
CA ALA A 317 -8.52 -13.92 14.42
C ALA A 317 -7.42 -14.99 14.35
N ALA A 318 -7.24 -15.63 13.20
CA ALA A 318 -6.16 -16.57 12.96
C ALA A 318 -4.78 -15.91 12.99
N SER A 319 -4.73 -14.62 12.66
CA SER A 319 -3.53 -13.78 12.72
C SER A 319 -3.31 -13.08 14.06
N THR A 320 -4.15 -13.34 15.07
CA THR A 320 -3.96 -12.83 16.43
C THR A 320 -2.94 -13.69 17.16
N LEU A 321 -1.66 -13.32 17.07
CA LEU A 321 -0.51 -14.19 17.40
C LEU A 321 -0.57 -14.81 18.79
N TYR A 322 -0.78 -14.02 19.83
CA TYR A 322 -0.58 -14.42 21.24
C TYR A 322 -1.83 -15.03 21.89
N GLY A 323 -2.74 -15.58 21.08
CA GLY A 323 -3.93 -16.30 21.54
C GLY A 323 -5.15 -15.43 21.85
N PRO A 324 -6.23 -16.03 22.39
CA PRO A 324 -7.55 -15.40 22.53
C PRO A 324 -7.57 -14.19 23.48
N HIS A 325 -6.59 -14.08 24.37
CA HIS A 325 -6.50 -13.01 25.37
C HIS A 325 -5.47 -11.92 25.01
N THR A 326 -5.00 -11.89 23.76
CA THR A 326 -4.06 -10.87 23.26
C THR A 326 -4.58 -9.45 23.50
N LEU A 327 -5.83 -9.16 23.16
CA LEU A 327 -6.43 -7.84 23.39
C LEU A 327 -6.49 -7.49 24.88
N SER A 328 -6.90 -8.45 25.72
CA SER A 328 -7.00 -8.23 27.17
C SER A 328 -5.63 -7.90 27.78
N ALA A 329 -4.57 -8.59 27.34
CA ALA A 329 -3.19 -8.29 27.75
C ALA A 329 -2.79 -6.86 27.37
N TYR A 330 -3.06 -6.46 26.13
CA TYR A 330 -2.77 -5.09 25.71
C TYR A 330 -3.60 -4.06 26.48
N ILE A 331 -4.90 -4.29 26.72
CA ILE A 331 -5.72 -3.35 27.50
C ILE A 331 -5.15 -3.20 28.92
N GLN A 332 -4.75 -4.30 29.56
CA GLN A 332 -4.09 -4.27 30.88
C GLN A 332 -2.79 -3.46 30.82
N GLN A 333 -1.95 -3.71 29.81
CA GLN A 333 -0.67 -3.03 29.64
C GLN A 333 -0.84 -1.52 29.39
N TYR A 334 -1.69 -1.13 28.44
CA TYR A 334 -1.93 0.28 28.15
C TYR A 334 -2.66 1.00 29.28
N SER A 335 -3.45 0.29 30.09
CA SER A 335 -4.00 0.83 31.33
C SER A 335 -2.92 1.14 32.35
N LEU A 336 -1.94 0.24 32.53
CA LEU A 336 -0.77 0.46 33.39
C LEU A 336 0.03 1.68 32.91
N LEU A 337 0.37 1.72 31.63
CA LEU A 337 1.13 2.82 31.03
C LEU A 337 0.37 4.16 31.17
N THR A 338 -0.94 4.17 30.93
CA THR A 338 -1.75 5.40 31.06
C THR A 338 -1.73 5.92 32.49
N ARG A 339 -1.86 5.04 33.49
CA ARG A 339 -1.77 5.44 34.91
C ARG A 339 -0.40 6.02 35.22
N ALA A 340 0.67 5.30 34.86
CA ALA A 340 2.04 5.74 35.12
C ALA A 340 2.37 7.09 34.44
N LEU A 341 1.91 7.29 33.20
CA LEU A 341 2.07 8.52 32.44
C LEU A 341 1.42 9.72 33.15
N ILE A 342 0.21 9.53 33.69
CA ILE A 342 -0.54 10.57 34.39
C ILE A 342 0.11 10.88 35.74
N THR A 343 0.40 9.85 36.54
CA THR A 343 0.95 9.98 37.90
C THR A 343 2.45 10.25 37.94
N ASN A 344 3.12 10.27 36.79
CA ASN A 344 4.57 10.40 36.67
C ASN A 344 5.33 9.30 37.44
N SER A 345 4.77 8.09 37.44
CA SER A 345 5.39 6.92 38.05
C SER A 345 6.42 6.30 37.11
N ALA A 346 7.53 5.82 37.66
CA ALA A 346 8.49 5.05 36.88
C ALA A 346 7.88 3.72 36.40
N VAL A 347 8.20 3.34 35.17
CA VAL A 347 7.88 2.03 34.58
C VAL A 347 9.20 1.35 34.27
N GLU A 348 9.33 0.06 34.57
CA GLU A 348 10.52 -0.71 34.22
C GLU A 348 10.66 -0.81 32.70
N ASP A 349 11.89 -0.75 32.18
CA ASP A 349 12.14 -0.82 30.73
C ASP A 349 11.64 -2.11 30.09
N GLY A 350 11.65 -3.21 30.86
CA GLY A 350 11.33 -4.55 30.40
C GLY A 350 12.48 -5.25 29.67
N PRO A 351 12.24 -6.44 29.11
CA PRO A 351 13.27 -7.19 28.38
C PRO A 351 13.67 -6.50 27.08
N ASN A 352 14.96 -6.54 26.72
CA ASN A 352 15.44 -5.97 25.45
C ASN A 352 15.05 -6.86 24.25
N PRO A 353 14.57 -6.29 23.13
CA PRO A 353 14.34 -7.03 21.91
C PRO A 353 15.66 -7.49 21.25
N PRO A 354 15.66 -8.62 20.52
CA PRO A 354 16.86 -9.10 19.83
C PRO A 354 17.25 -8.24 18.62
N LEU A 355 18.55 -8.07 18.38
CA LEU A 355 19.07 -7.36 17.20
C LEU A 355 19.45 -8.37 16.09
N LEU A 356 18.57 -8.52 15.09
CA LEU A 356 18.71 -9.57 14.07
C LEU A 356 19.38 -9.12 12.76
N ILE A 357 19.91 -7.90 12.68
CA ILE A 357 20.44 -7.30 11.42
C ILE A 357 21.59 -8.13 10.82
N LYS A 358 22.51 -8.64 11.64
CA LYS A 358 23.70 -9.36 11.16
C LYS A 358 23.40 -10.74 10.57
N GLY A 359 22.26 -11.34 10.92
CA GLY A 359 21.88 -12.70 10.51
C GLY A 359 20.88 -12.75 9.35
N GLN A 360 20.53 -11.62 8.75
CA GLN A 360 19.51 -11.56 7.69
C GLN A 360 19.99 -12.29 6.43
N ILE A 361 19.16 -13.21 5.95
CA ILE A 361 19.39 -13.96 4.71
C ILE A 361 18.56 -13.30 3.61
N SER A 362 19.19 -12.98 2.47
CA SER A 362 18.49 -12.41 1.30
C SER A 362 18.68 -13.30 0.08
N PHE A 363 17.56 -13.72 -0.51
CA PHE A 363 17.54 -14.45 -1.78
C PHE A 363 17.27 -13.53 -2.98
N ASN A 364 17.23 -12.22 -2.77
CA ASN A 364 17.06 -11.27 -3.87
C ASN A 364 18.31 -11.26 -4.75
N PRO A 365 18.20 -11.59 -6.05
CA PRO A 365 19.34 -11.61 -6.93
C PRO A 365 20.03 -10.23 -6.97
N PRO A 366 21.39 -10.20 -7.01
CA PRO A 366 22.11 -8.95 -7.21
C PRO A 366 21.92 -8.44 -8.63
N ILE A 367 22.07 -7.13 -8.82
CA ILE A 367 22.18 -6.54 -10.15
C ILE A 367 23.58 -6.86 -10.67
N VAL A 368 23.69 -7.67 -11.72
CA VAL A 368 24.98 -8.08 -12.28
C VAL A 368 25.54 -6.96 -13.16
N MET A 369 24.76 -6.55 -14.16
CA MET A 369 25.12 -5.51 -15.12
C MET A 369 23.86 -4.98 -15.83
N ASP A 370 23.95 -3.75 -16.34
CA ASP A 370 23.00 -3.15 -17.26
C ASP A 370 23.74 -2.68 -18.52
N MET A 371 23.16 -2.92 -19.69
CA MET A 371 23.77 -2.53 -20.97
C MET A 371 22.69 -2.05 -21.95
N PRO A 372 22.89 -0.94 -22.67
CA PRO A 372 21.96 -0.55 -23.72
C PRO A 372 22.06 -1.55 -24.90
N PRO A 373 21.00 -1.68 -25.72
CA PRO A 373 21.08 -2.43 -26.97
C PRO A 373 22.20 -1.93 -27.90
N PHE A 374 22.61 -2.76 -28.87
CA PHE A 374 23.68 -2.41 -29.81
C PHE A 374 23.39 -1.07 -30.51
N LEU A 375 24.40 -0.19 -30.55
CA LEU A 375 24.35 1.19 -31.11
C LEU A 375 23.38 2.15 -30.41
N ARG A 376 22.82 1.79 -29.26
CA ARG A 376 21.97 2.65 -28.43
C ARG A 376 22.71 3.13 -27.18
N LYS A 377 22.13 4.09 -26.46
CA LYS A 377 22.71 4.65 -25.23
C LYS A 377 21.74 4.55 -24.05
N MET A 378 22.29 4.49 -22.84
CA MET A 378 21.47 4.66 -21.63
C MET A 378 20.84 6.05 -21.62
N GLY A 379 19.56 6.13 -21.28
CA GLY A 379 18.77 7.36 -21.31
C GLY A 379 18.22 7.72 -22.70
N GLU A 380 18.48 6.94 -23.74
CA GLU A 380 17.88 7.20 -25.05
C GLU A 380 16.37 6.93 -25.02
N CYS A 381 15.57 7.89 -25.49
CA CYS A 381 14.13 7.70 -25.67
C CYS A 381 13.89 6.93 -26.97
N ILE A 382 13.34 5.73 -26.87
CA ILE A 382 13.06 4.85 -28.01
C ILE A 382 11.60 4.89 -28.45
N ARG A 383 10.74 5.47 -27.61
CA ARG A 383 9.36 5.80 -27.94
C ARG A 383 9.10 7.24 -27.54
N GLU A 384 9.13 8.12 -28.54
CA GLU A 384 8.91 9.56 -28.38
C GLU A 384 7.41 9.90 -28.23
N PRO A 385 7.07 11.03 -27.58
CA PRO A 385 5.71 11.52 -27.51
C PRO A 385 5.23 12.02 -28.88
N TYR A 386 3.90 12.11 -29.07
CA TYR A 386 3.36 12.83 -30.22
C TYR A 386 3.68 14.33 -30.09
N PRO A 387 4.00 15.04 -31.20
CA PRO A 387 4.38 16.46 -31.15
C PRO A 387 3.29 17.41 -30.64
N LEU A 388 2.04 16.95 -30.51
CA LEU A 388 0.90 17.75 -30.08
C LEU A 388 0.01 16.91 -29.15
N ALA A 389 -0.40 17.50 -28.03
CA ALA A 389 -1.30 16.92 -27.05
C ALA A 389 -2.24 17.98 -26.44
N TYR A 390 -3.26 17.52 -25.74
CA TYR A 390 -4.30 18.31 -25.11
C TYR A 390 -4.52 17.87 -23.65
N PRO A 391 -5.09 18.73 -22.78
CA PRO A 391 -5.58 18.32 -21.47
C PRO A 391 -6.44 17.04 -21.55
N GLY A 392 -6.21 16.10 -20.63
CA GLY A 392 -6.86 14.79 -20.63
C GLY A 392 -6.18 13.72 -21.50
N ASP A 393 -5.24 14.08 -22.38
CA ASP A 393 -4.44 13.09 -23.10
C ASP A 393 -3.45 12.37 -22.15
N THR A 394 -3.07 11.15 -22.52
CA THR A 394 -1.99 10.42 -21.84
C THR A 394 -0.75 10.35 -22.73
N ILE A 395 0.33 10.97 -22.28
CA ILE A 395 1.65 10.84 -22.92
C ILE A 395 2.29 9.53 -22.45
N LYS A 396 2.82 8.74 -23.39
CA LYS A 396 3.54 7.49 -23.11
C LYS A 396 4.87 7.48 -23.84
N VAL A 397 5.95 7.36 -23.08
CA VAL A 397 7.32 7.35 -23.61
C VAL A 397 8.11 6.19 -23.01
N THR A 398 9.13 5.73 -23.74
CA THR A 398 9.96 4.60 -23.31
C THR A 398 11.42 4.99 -23.42
N PHE A 399 12.18 4.77 -22.34
CA PHE A 399 13.61 5.03 -22.27
C PHE A 399 14.39 3.74 -22.09
N ILE A 400 15.54 3.63 -22.74
CA ILE A 400 16.54 2.63 -22.37
C ILE A 400 17.11 3.02 -21.00
N ALA A 401 17.03 2.12 -20.03
CA ALA A 401 17.29 2.43 -18.64
C ALA A 401 18.07 1.33 -17.92
N GLY A 402 18.82 1.71 -16.89
CA GLY A 402 19.40 0.76 -15.93
C GLY A 402 18.38 0.34 -14.86
N HIS A 403 18.67 -0.72 -14.11
CA HIS A 403 17.80 -1.17 -13.04
C HIS A 403 17.67 -0.11 -11.90
N PRO A 404 16.45 0.29 -11.47
CA PRO A 404 16.25 1.29 -10.41
C PRO A 404 16.87 0.95 -9.05
N ARG A 405 17.18 -0.33 -8.79
CA ARG A 405 17.87 -0.76 -7.56
C ARG A 405 19.34 -0.31 -7.52
N ASN A 406 19.93 0.12 -8.64
CA ASN A 406 21.29 0.68 -8.67
C ASN A 406 21.40 1.94 -7.81
N ASN A 407 20.38 2.79 -7.84
CA ASN A 407 20.26 3.95 -6.98
C ASN A 407 18.78 4.33 -6.86
N PRO A 408 18.19 4.34 -5.64
CA PRO A 408 16.79 4.68 -5.42
C PRO A 408 16.49 6.18 -5.56
N LEU A 409 17.50 7.02 -5.82
CA LEU A 409 17.37 8.48 -5.99
C LEU A 409 16.65 9.18 -4.83
N ARG A 410 16.95 8.80 -3.58
CA ARG A 410 16.35 9.42 -2.39
C ARG A 410 16.59 10.95 -2.38
N GLY A 411 15.52 11.73 -2.23
CA GLY A 411 15.54 13.19 -2.32
C GLY A 411 15.66 13.75 -3.75
N GLY A 412 15.70 12.88 -4.76
CA GLY A 412 15.66 13.21 -6.18
C GLY A 412 14.41 12.67 -6.85
N THR A 413 14.49 12.39 -8.15
CA THR A 413 13.39 11.84 -8.96
C THR A 413 13.92 11.10 -10.18
N PHE A 414 13.24 10.05 -10.62
CA PHE A 414 13.53 9.34 -11.88
C PHE A 414 13.04 10.11 -13.11
N PHE A 415 12.03 10.98 -12.96
CA PHE A 415 11.40 11.68 -14.07
C PHE A 415 11.00 13.11 -13.75
N LEU A 416 11.13 13.98 -14.75
CA LEU A 416 10.58 15.33 -14.73
C LEU A 416 9.75 15.55 -15.99
N VAL A 417 8.51 15.99 -15.81
CA VAL A 417 7.75 16.67 -16.85
C VAL A 417 8.11 18.15 -16.75
N GLU A 418 8.62 18.71 -17.83
CA GLU A 418 9.15 20.06 -17.87
C GLU A 418 8.47 20.89 -18.94
N ARG A 419 8.13 22.15 -18.61
CA ARG A 419 7.60 23.15 -19.54
C ARG A 419 8.65 24.22 -19.83
N LYS A 420 8.70 24.66 -21.08
CA LYS A 420 9.53 25.77 -21.53
C LYS A 420 8.88 27.08 -21.05
N PRO A 421 9.61 27.96 -20.35
CA PRO A 421 9.07 29.24 -19.92
C PRO A 421 8.81 30.16 -21.12
N GLU A 422 7.85 31.07 -21.00
CA GLU A 422 7.66 32.17 -21.94
C GLU A 422 8.75 33.23 -21.68
N GLU A 423 9.67 33.40 -22.63
CA GLU A 423 10.80 34.36 -22.72
C GLU A 423 11.81 34.51 -21.54
N SER A 424 13.06 34.12 -21.83
CA SER A 424 14.33 34.69 -21.32
C SER A 424 14.83 34.44 -19.89
N SER A 425 14.36 33.42 -19.16
CA SER A 425 15.12 32.92 -18.01
C SER A 425 16.27 32.01 -18.45
N THR A 426 17.38 32.58 -18.92
CA THR A 426 18.62 31.83 -19.17
C THR A 426 19.42 31.68 -17.88
N VAL A 427 19.74 30.45 -17.46
CA VAL A 427 20.70 30.23 -16.37
C VAL A 427 22.11 30.19 -16.95
N SER A 428 23.02 30.93 -16.34
CA SER A 428 24.45 30.89 -16.66
C SER A 428 25.10 29.83 -15.76
N GLN A 429 25.39 28.65 -16.30
CA GLN A 429 26.24 27.65 -15.67
C GLN A 429 27.31 27.21 -16.67
N GLY A 430 28.57 27.19 -16.26
CA GLY A 430 29.67 26.67 -17.08
C GLY A 430 29.92 27.38 -18.43
N GLY A 431 29.57 28.67 -18.55
CA GLY A 431 29.81 29.44 -19.77
C GLY A 431 28.76 29.29 -20.88
N GLY A 432 27.69 28.52 -20.67
CA GLY A 432 26.55 28.38 -21.60
C GLY A 432 25.28 29.09 -21.10
N LYS A 433 24.44 29.58 -22.01
CA LYS A 433 23.07 30.06 -21.74
C LYS A 433 22.09 28.91 -21.95
N TYR A 434 21.42 28.45 -20.91
CA TYR A 434 20.39 27.39 -20.99
C TYR A 434 19.02 27.91 -20.62
N ALA A 435 17.98 27.55 -21.37
CA ALA A 435 16.59 27.83 -20.99
C ALA A 435 16.27 27.15 -19.65
N LYS A 436 15.81 27.92 -18.67
CA LYS A 436 15.36 27.40 -17.38
C LYS A 436 14.00 26.72 -17.54
N TRP A 437 14.00 25.40 -17.73
CA TRP A 437 12.78 24.62 -17.77
C TRP A 437 12.06 24.64 -16.40
N GLU A 438 10.74 24.80 -16.43
CA GLU A 438 9.88 24.75 -15.24
C GLU A 438 9.41 23.30 -15.06
N THR A 439 9.65 22.70 -13.89
CA THR A 439 9.10 21.38 -13.56
C THR A 439 7.61 21.50 -13.27
N VAL A 440 6.84 20.68 -13.97
CA VAL A 440 5.38 20.61 -13.87
C VAL A 440 4.95 19.40 -13.05
N ALA A 441 5.62 18.26 -13.26
CA ALA A 441 5.38 17.02 -12.52
C ALA A 441 6.68 16.23 -12.36
N THR A 442 6.70 15.36 -11.35
CA THR A 442 7.76 14.43 -10.98
C THR A 442 7.17 13.02 -10.86
N ASP A 443 8.00 12.00 -10.64
CA ASP A 443 7.53 10.64 -10.31
C ASP A 443 6.76 10.50 -8.97
N ALA A 444 6.69 11.57 -8.17
CA ALA A 444 5.83 11.62 -6.99
C ALA A 444 4.39 12.06 -7.30
N ASP A 445 4.15 12.69 -8.45
CA ASP A 445 2.83 13.19 -8.83
C ASP A 445 1.92 12.05 -9.31
N TRP A 446 0.69 11.98 -8.79
CA TRP A 446 -0.30 10.94 -9.11
C TRP A 446 -0.66 10.84 -10.60
N SER A 447 -0.46 11.93 -11.35
CA SER A 447 -0.63 11.98 -12.81
C SER A 447 0.47 11.27 -13.58
N THR A 448 1.52 10.80 -12.92
CA THR A 448 2.66 10.13 -13.56
C THR A 448 2.84 8.72 -13.03
N GLU A 449 3.32 7.83 -13.89
CA GLU A 449 3.69 6.47 -13.51
C GLU A 449 4.95 6.08 -14.27
N PHE A 450 5.79 5.25 -13.67
CA PHE A 450 6.86 4.61 -14.41
C PHE A 450 6.94 3.13 -14.09
N ARG A 451 7.14 2.33 -15.12
CA ARG A 451 7.28 0.88 -15.03
C ARG A 451 8.61 0.46 -15.61
N TRP A 452 9.47 -0.11 -14.77
CA TRP A 452 10.68 -0.75 -15.23
C TRP A 452 10.38 -2.14 -15.78
N VAL A 453 10.90 -2.43 -16.97
CA VAL A 453 10.67 -3.69 -17.68
C VAL A 453 12.01 -4.23 -18.16
N ARG A 454 12.15 -5.56 -18.08
CA ARG A 454 13.22 -6.30 -18.75
C ARG A 454 12.60 -7.10 -19.89
N PRO A 455 12.67 -6.61 -21.15
CA PRO A 455 11.95 -7.23 -22.27
C PRO A 455 12.34 -8.69 -22.52
N VAL A 456 13.62 -9.02 -22.32
CA VAL A 456 14.14 -10.38 -22.44
C VAL A 456 14.74 -10.81 -21.10
N PRO A 457 14.22 -11.86 -20.45
CA PRO A 457 14.79 -12.38 -19.22
C PRO A 457 16.30 -12.65 -19.36
N LEU A 458 17.06 -12.37 -18.29
CA LEU A 458 18.51 -12.58 -18.19
C LEU A 458 19.39 -11.71 -19.10
N LEU A 459 18.86 -11.03 -20.12
CA LEU A 459 19.63 -10.04 -20.88
C LEU A 459 19.84 -8.78 -20.04
N PRO A 460 20.98 -8.08 -20.21
CA PRO A 460 21.32 -6.89 -19.44
C PRO A 460 20.53 -5.63 -19.87
N ASN A 461 19.74 -5.73 -20.94
CA ASN A 461 18.93 -4.63 -21.45
C ASN A 461 17.68 -4.43 -20.59
N SER A 462 17.36 -3.18 -20.27
CA SER A 462 16.09 -2.84 -19.65
C SER A 462 15.58 -1.49 -20.12
N GLU A 463 14.30 -1.30 -19.93
CA GLU A 463 13.55 -0.14 -20.38
C GLU A 463 12.70 0.38 -19.22
N ILE A 464 12.36 1.66 -19.28
CA ILE A 464 11.30 2.24 -18.44
C ILE A 464 10.23 2.83 -19.34
N ASP A 465 9.01 2.36 -19.16
CA ASP A 465 7.81 2.99 -19.70
C ASP A 465 7.35 4.06 -18.70
N PHE A 466 7.28 5.30 -19.16
CA PHE A 466 6.78 6.43 -18.38
C PHE A 466 5.46 6.93 -18.97
N THR A 467 4.47 7.16 -18.11
CA THR A 467 3.19 7.74 -18.47
C THR A 467 3.00 9.07 -17.76
N TRP A 468 2.42 10.04 -18.46
CA TRP A 468 1.93 11.28 -17.89
C TRP A 468 0.51 11.55 -18.40
N GLU A 469 -0.46 11.48 -17.48
CA GLU A 469 -1.82 11.92 -17.70
C GLU A 469 -1.86 13.44 -17.57
N ILE A 470 -2.11 14.14 -18.69
CA ILE A 470 -2.16 15.60 -18.68
C ILE A 470 -3.41 16.02 -17.91
N PRO A 471 -3.29 16.81 -16.81
CA PRO A 471 -4.46 17.23 -16.03
C PRO A 471 -5.49 17.96 -16.90
N GLU A 472 -6.77 17.65 -16.71
CA GLU A 472 -7.86 18.32 -17.46
C GLU A 472 -7.92 19.83 -17.16
N ASP A 473 -7.52 20.22 -15.95
CA ASP A 473 -7.50 21.59 -15.46
C ASP A 473 -6.16 22.31 -15.68
N LEU A 474 -5.27 21.76 -16.52
CA LEU A 474 -3.97 22.35 -16.84
C LEU A 474 -4.13 23.80 -17.31
N GLN A 475 -3.55 24.74 -16.56
CA GLN A 475 -3.65 26.18 -16.85
C GLN A 475 -2.51 26.72 -17.72
N LYS A 476 -1.34 26.08 -17.67
CA LYS A 476 -0.13 26.54 -18.38
C LYS A 476 0.03 25.71 -19.64
N PHE A 477 -0.10 26.32 -20.82
CA PHE A 477 0.11 25.67 -22.11
C PHE A 477 1.52 25.97 -22.66
N GLY A 478 1.88 25.32 -23.77
CA GLY A 478 3.12 25.59 -24.51
C GLY A 478 3.96 24.34 -24.76
N THR A 479 5.28 24.52 -24.87
CA THR A 479 6.23 23.45 -25.18
C THR A 479 6.65 22.69 -23.93
N TYR A 480 6.62 21.36 -24.00
CA TYR A 480 6.97 20.43 -22.95
C TYR A 480 8.06 19.45 -23.40
N ARG A 481 8.73 18.84 -22.42
CA ARG A 481 9.56 17.64 -22.60
C ARG A 481 9.49 16.76 -21.35
N ILE A 482 9.86 15.50 -21.51
CA ILE A 482 10.06 14.58 -20.39
C ILE A 482 11.54 14.27 -20.26
N ARG A 483 12.10 14.43 -19.06
CA ARG A 483 13.49 14.12 -18.75
C ARG A 483 13.57 12.96 -17.77
N HIS A 484 14.46 12.02 -18.06
CA HIS A 484 14.71 10.82 -17.25
C HIS A 484 16.10 10.88 -16.60
N PHE A 485 16.19 10.39 -15.36
CA PHE A 485 17.44 10.19 -14.62
C PHE A 485 17.52 8.75 -14.14
N GLY A 486 18.71 8.17 -14.20
CA GLY A 486 18.91 6.84 -13.68
C GLY A 486 20.38 6.52 -13.48
N TYR A 487 20.60 5.32 -12.95
CA TYR A 487 21.91 4.73 -12.79
C TYR A 487 21.93 3.38 -13.49
N TYR A 488 23.00 3.11 -14.24
CA TYR A 488 23.25 1.81 -14.83
C TYR A 488 24.51 1.21 -14.23
N LYS A 489 24.58 -0.12 -14.14
CA LYS A 489 25.74 -0.83 -13.64
C LYS A 489 26.58 -1.39 -14.79
N PRO A 490 27.73 -0.77 -15.15
CA PRO A 490 28.67 -1.40 -16.06
C PRO A 490 29.26 -2.67 -15.43
N LEU A 491 29.74 -3.59 -16.26
CA LEU A 491 30.40 -4.80 -15.79
C LEU A 491 31.61 -4.44 -14.90
N LEU A 492 31.67 -5.04 -13.70
CA LEU A 492 32.75 -4.87 -12.71
C LEU A 492 33.01 -3.43 -12.24
N ARG A 493 32.03 -2.53 -12.36
CA ARG A 493 32.14 -1.14 -11.88
C ARG A 493 30.96 -0.76 -11.01
N ASP A 494 31.14 0.29 -10.23
CA ASP A 494 30.05 0.92 -9.50
C ASP A 494 29.04 1.54 -10.47
N PRO A 495 27.75 1.65 -10.06
CA PRO A 495 26.73 2.26 -10.90
C PRO A 495 27.08 3.69 -11.30
N LEU A 496 26.90 4.01 -12.59
CA LEU A 496 27.15 5.33 -13.16
C LEU A 496 25.83 6.04 -13.51
N PRO A 497 25.73 7.35 -13.27
CA PRO A 497 24.53 8.11 -13.61
C PRO A 497 24.41 8.33 -15.13
N TYR A 498 23.18 8.44 -15.60
CA TYR A 498 22.86 8.91 -16.94
C TYR A 498 21.60 9.78 -16.92
N THR A 499 21.38 10.53 -18.01
CA THR A 499 20.15 11.29 -18.23
C THR A 499 19.68 11.14 -19.66
N GLY A 500 18.36 11.22 -19.83
CA GLY A 500 17.66 11.12 -21.10
C GLY A 500 16.63 12.23 -21.25
N SER A 501 16.28 12.61 -22.48
CA SER A 501 15.15 13.50 -22.73
C SER A 501 14.42 13.10 -24.00
N THR A 502 13.11 13.30 -24.01
CA THR A 502 12.30 13.20 -25.23
C THR A 502 12.59 14.35 -26.18
N ILE A 503 12.03 14.29 -27.39
CA ILE A 503 11.76 15.49 -28.19
C ILE A 503 10.84 16.46 -27.43
N GLU A 504 10.86 17.72 -27.87
CA GLU A 504 9.89 18.74 -27.44
C GLU A 504 8.51 18.45 -28.08
N PHE A 505 7.43 18.64 -27.32
CA PHE A 505 6.05 18.52 -27.79
C PHE A 505 5.17 19.65 -27.27
N GLU A 506 4.12 20.00 -28.00
CA GLU A 506 3.21 21.11 -27.66
C GLU A 506 1.97 20.60 -26.91
N VAL A 507 1.62 21.26 -25.82
CA VAL A 507 0.33 21.08 -25.15
C VAL A 507 -0.52 22.32 -25.38
N ARG A 508 -1.68 22.16 -26.02
CA ARG A 508 -2.57 23.27 -26.41
C ARG A 508 -3.93 23.21 -25.71
N PRO A 509 -4.61 24.35 -25.53
CA PRO A 509 -5.99 24.33 -25.05
C PRO A 509 -6.91 23.63 -26.06
N MET A 510 -7.90 22.89 -25.56
CA MET A 510 -9.00 22.41 -26.42
C MET A 510 -9.83 23.61 -26.88
N THR A 511 -9.79 23.94 -28.17
CA THR A 511 -10.73 24.92 -28.75
C THR A 511 -12.09 24.27 -28.96
N THR A 512 -13.17 25.06 -28.99
CA THR A 512 -14.56 24.56 -29.13
C THR A 512 -14.76 23.70 -30.38
N VAL A 513 -14.04 24.01 -31.47
CA VAL A 513 -14.07 23.24 -32.74
C VAL A 513 -13.28 21.93 -32.62
N ALA A 514 -12.12 21.96 -31.95
CA ALA A 514 -11.35 20.75 -31.67
C ALA A 514 -12.14 19.80 -30.75
N ALA A 515 -12.80 20.30 -29.70
CA ALA A 515 -13.59 19.50 -28.78
C ALA A 515 -14.74 18.72 -29.47
N VAL A 516 -15.37 19.31 -30.49
CA VAL A 516 -16.44 18.67 -31.29
C VAL A 516 -15.89 17.58 -32.22
N LEU A 517 -14.69 17.77 -32.79
CA LEU A 517 -14.04 16.78 -33.65
C LEU A 517 -13.28 15.69 -32.88
N TYR A 518 -12.82 16.00 -31.67
CA TYR A 518 -12.03 15.11 -30.81
C TYR A 518 -12.89 14.11 -30.01
N ARG A 519 -14.17 14.44 -29.77
CA ARG A 519 -15.17 13.46 -29.30
C ARG A 519 -15.50 12.45 -30.41
N ARG A 520 -14.55 11.56 -30.73
CA ARG A 520 -14.90 10.27 -31.31
C ARG A 520 -15.64 9.47 -30.24
N PRO A 521 -16.80 8.86 -30.54
CA PRO A 521 -17.41 7.96 -29.59
C PRO A 521 -16.42 6.85 -29.29
N ALA A 522 -16.29 6.48 -28.01
CA ALA A 522 -15.71 5.20 -27.64
C ALA A 522 -16.37 4.14 -28.53
N LEU A 523 -15.60 3.53 -29.42
CA LEU A 523 -16.09 2.38 -30.18
C LEU A 523 -16.58 1.38 -29.14
N PRO A 524 -17.83 0.88 -29.24
CA PRO A 524 -18.25 -0.17 -28.34
C PRO A 524 -17.26 -1.30 -28.47
N VAL A 525 -16.66 -1.70 -27.35
CA VAL A 525 -15.90 -2.95 -27.26
C VAL A 525 -16.88 -4.05 -27.63
N LYS A 526 -16.88 -4.45 -28.90
CA LYS A 526 -17.57 -5.66 -29.33
C LYS A 526 -16.87 -6.79 -28.59
N ASN A 527 -17.55 -7.39 -27.62
CA ASN A 527 -17.20 -8.69 -27.09
C ASN A 527 -17.08 -9.67 -28.27
N GLN A 528 -15.86 -9.86 -28.78
CA GLN A 528 -15.57 -10.98 -29.65
C GLN A 528 -15.63 -12.22 -28.78
N LYS A 529 -16.73 -12.97 -28.91
CA LYS A 529 -16.77 -14.36 -28.44
C LYS A 529 -15.64 -15.11 -29.15
N ILE A 530 -14.67 -15.58 -28.38
CA ILE A 530 -13.69 -16.60 -28.81
C ILE A 530 -14.51 -17.81 -29.23
N ARG A 531 -14.52 -18.14 -30.53
CA ARG A 531 -15.32 -19.27 -31.05
C ARG A 531 -14.44 -20.43 -31.54
N THR A 532 -13.13 -20.24 -31.59
CA THR A 532 -12.19 -21.28 -32.04
C THR A 532 -10.92 -21.31 -31.17
N ILE A 533 -10.26 -22.46 -31.14
CA ILE A 533 -8.96 -22.65 -30.46
C ILE A 533 -7.87 -21.73 -31.08
N GLY A 534 -8.00 -21.34 -32.35
CA GLY A 534 -7.06 -20.43 -33.00
C GLY A 534 -7.11 -18.99 -32.45
N ASP A 535 -8.32 -18.50 -32.11
CA ASP A 535 -8.52 -17.15 -31.56
C ASP A 535 -7.92 -17.02 -30.15
N PHE A 536 -7.86 -18.12 -29.41
CA PHE A 536 -7.25 -18.19 -28.07
C PHE A 536 -5.71 -18.06 -28.12
N TRP A 537 -5.05 -18.70 -29.10
CA TRP A 537 -3.58 -18.65 -29.22
C TRP A 537 -3.05 -17.34 -29.79
N ASN A 538 -3.82 -16.64 -30.64
CA ASN A 538 -3.45 -15.32 -31.14
C ASN A 538 -3.59 -14.22 -30.07
N ALA A 539 -4.53 -14.35 -29.14
CA ALA A 539 -4.67 -13.41 -28.02
C ALA A 539 -3.52 -13.52 -26.99
N LEU A 540 -2.91 -14.69 -26.86
CA LEU A 540 -1.79 -14.95 -25.94
C LEU A 540 -0.41 -14.56 -26.50
N SER A 541 -0.25 -14.42 -27.81
CA SER A 541 1.06 -14.26 -28.46
C SER A 541 1.41 -12.84 -28.91
N GLY A 542 0.52 -11.85 -28.71
CA GLY A 542 0.86 -10.42 -28.76
C GLY A 542 1.40 -9.87 -30.11
N ASN A 543 1.30 -10.62 -31.20
CA ASN A 543 1.79 -10.20 -32.51
C ASN A 543 0.65 -9.65 -33.38
N SER A 544 0.58 -8.33 -33.54
CA SER A 544 -0.18 -7.69 -34.61
C SER A 544 0.78 -7.02 -35.59
N TRP A 545 1.02 -7.64 -36.75
CA TRP A 545 1.51 -6.96 -37.95
C TRP A 545 0.37 -6.87 -38.98
N PRO A 546 0.24 -5.77 -39.74
CA PRO A 546 -0.92 -5.54 -40.59
C PRO A 546 -0.72 -6.20 -41.96
N GLU A 547 -1.59 -7.14 -42.33
CA GLU A 547 -1.64 -7.64 -43.71
C GLU A 547 -2.33 -6.63 -44.62
N ARG A 548 -1.64 -6.32 -45.72
CA ARG A 548 -2.08 -5.49 -46.84
C ARG A 548 -3.17 -6.20 -47.63
N ASP A 549 -4.19 -5.43 -48.02
CA ASP A 549 -5.15 -5.75 -49.07
C ASP A 549 -4.47 -6.17 -50.37
N LEU A 550 -4.76 -7.39 -50.84
CA LEU A 550 -4.66 -7.76 -52.25
C LEU A 550 -5.87 -8.62 -52.64
N LYS A 551 -6.77 -7.99 -53.40
CA LYS A 551 -7.83 -8.65 -54.20
C LYS A 551 -7.23 -9.21 -55.50
N ALA A 552 -7.52 -10.48 -55.83
CA ALA A 552 -7.78 -11.03 -57.18
C ALA A 552 -8.01 -12.56 -57.04
N ASP A 553 -9.24 -13.06 -57.12
CA ASP A 553 -9.97 -13.53 -58.33
C ASP A 553 -9.55 -14.93 -58.86
N ARG A 554 -10.45 -15.90 -58.61
CA ARG A 554 -10.87 -17.06 -59.46
C ARG A 554 -9.83 -17.98 -60.14
N ARG A 555 -9.79 -19.27 -59.72
CA ARG A 555 -10.37 -20.47 -60.43
C ARG A 555 -9.81 -21.83 -59.88
N GLN A 556 -10.76 -22.74 -59.65
CA GLN A 556 -10.78 -24.23 -59.74
C GLN A 556 -9.49 -25.07 -59.87
N SER A 557 -9.36 -26.09 -59.00
CA SER A 557 -9.28 -27.57 -59.30
C SER A 557 -8.92 -28.35 -58.02
N VAL A 558 -9.77 -29.20 -57.42
CA VAL A 558 -9.98 -30.67 -57.60
C VAL A 558 -8.74 -31.56 -57.35
N PHE A 559 -8.98 -32.65 -56.57
CA PHE A 559 -8.13 -33.76 -56.10
C PHE A 559 -7.32 -33.47 -54.80
N GLY A 560 -7.24 -34.33 -53.79
CA GLY A 560 -7.71 -35.70 -53.57
C GLY A 560 -6.82 -36.40 -52.52
N SER A 561 -7.45 -37.07 -51.57
CA SER A 561 -6.99 -38.24 -50.77
C SER A 561 -5.71 -38.24 -49.90
N SER A 562 -5.95 -38.71 -48.67
CA SER A 562 -5.22 -39.74 -47.88
C SER A 562 -3.94 -39.40 -47.11
N ALA A 563 -4.10 -39.48 -45.78
CA ALA A 563 -3.33 -40.28 -44.80
C ALA A 563 -1.79 -40.25 -44.80
N PHE A 564 -1.19 -39.95 -43.65
CA PHE A 564 -0.41 -40.94 -42.87
C PHE A 564 -0.05 -40.39 -41.47
N MET A 565 -0.16 -41.26 -40.47
CA MET A 565 0.38 -41.10 -39.12
C MET A 565 1.92 -41.09 -39.13
N ARG A 566 2.52 -40.19 -38.36
CA ARG A 566 3.39 -40.51 -37.21
C ARG A 566 3.66 -39.26 -36.39
#